data_AF-A0A2J6X5H4-F1
#
_entry.id   AF-A0A2J6X5H4-F1
#
_cell.length_a   1.000
_cell.length_b   1.000
_cell.length_c   1.000
_cell.angle_alpha   90.00
_cell.angle_beta   90.00
_cell.angle_gamma   90.00
#
_symmetry.space_group_name_H-M   'P 1'
#
loop_
_entity.id
_entity.type
_entity.pdbx_description
1 polymer ?
#
loop_
_entity_poly.entity_id
_entity_poly.type
_entity_poly.pdbx_seq_one_letter_code
_entity_poly.pdbx_strand_id
1 'polypeptide(L)'
;LFFIGGAAEQINGTGDLKKMGGLARREPWLALFWFLGILSLAGIPPLSGFIGKLILLQVGVSQQEYLITAVAAGTSILTFFSMLKIWNEVFWKKSYEDVNRLPRVRFGLLAPGAALVILSVALGLLAGPFVEYNTIAGQQAFDRATYITAVCGADGCEAVYRAAVK
;
A
#
# COMPACT_ATOMS: atom_id res chain seq x y z
N LEU A 1 0.31 -0.32 -7.41
CA LEU A 1 0.07 0.98 -8.08
C LEU A 1 1.15 1.28 -9.11
N PHE A 2 2.41 1.48 -8.73
CA PHE A 2 3.49 1.81 -9.69
C PHE A 2 3.60 0.87 -10.90
N PHE A 3 3.56 -0.45 -10.71
CA PHE A 3 3.57 -1.40 -11.85
C PHE A 3 2.40 -1.19 -12.83
N ILE A 4 1.20 -0.97 -12.30
CA ILE A 4 -0.01 -0.81 -13.10
C ILE A 4 -0.02 0.57 -13.79
N GLY A 5 0.48 1.60 -13.09
CA GLY A 5 0.62 2.96 -13.63
C GLY A 5 1.69 3.04 -14.70
N GLY A 6 2.85 2.41 -14.47
CA GLY A 6 3.89 2.24 -15.47
C GLY A 6 3.42 1.44 -16.68
N ALA A 7 2.56 0.45 -16.48
CA ALA A 7 1.91 -0.25 -17.60
C ALA A 7 0.99 0.69 -18.40
N ALA A 8 0.23 1.55 -17.72
CA ALA A 8 -0.61 2.56 -18.37
C ALA A 8 0.23 3.62 -19.12
N GLU A 9 1.33 4.07 -18.52
CA GLU A 9 2.27 5.02 -19.12
C GLU A 9 2.96 4.41 -20.35
N GLN A 10 3.40 3.15 -20.27
CA GLN A 10 4.05 2.46 -21.38
C GLN A 10 3.15 2.32 -22.60
N ILE A 11 1.85 2.04 -22.42
CA ILE A 11 0.92 1.93 -23.55
C ILE A 11 0.54 3.29 -24.13
N ASN A 12 0.46 4.35 -23.30
CA ASN A 12 0.14 5.69 -23.76
C ASN A 12 1.38 6.44 -24.31
N GLY A 13 2.59 5.96 -24.00
CA GLY A 13 3.85 6.61 -24.39
C GLY A 13 4.11 7.95 -23.70
N THR A 14 3.32 8.30 -22.69
CA THR A 14 3.44 9.57 -21.95
C THR A 14 2.95 9.43 -20.52
N GLY A 15 3.62 10.12 -19.59
CA GLY A 15 3.20 10.30 -18.20
C GLY A 15 2.29 11.51 -17.96
N ASP A 16 1.91 12.25 -19.00
CA ASP A 16 0.96 13.37 -18.89
C ASP A 16 -0.47 12.84 -18.75
N LEU A 17 -0.98 12.85 -17.51
CA LEU A 17 -2.31 12.35 -17.16
C LEU A 17 -3.43 12.91 -18.04
N LYS A 18 -3.31 14.15 -18.51
CA LYS A 18 -4.35 14.81 -19.32
C LYS A 18 -4.48 14.20 -20.72
N LYS A 19 -3.45 13.51 -21.21
CA LYS A 19 -3.39 12.91 -22.55
C LYS A 19 -3.78 11.43 -22.57
N MET A 20 -3.84 10.77 -21.41
CA MET A 20 -3.98 9.31 -21.32
C MET A 20 -5.43 8.80 -21.31
N GLY A 21 -6.45 9.65 -21.26
CA GLY A 21 -7.83 9.25 -20.95
C GLY A 21 -8.38 8.03 -21.72
N GLY A 22 -9.41 7.37 -21.17
CA GLY A 22 -10.21 6.36 -21.86
C GLY A 22 -9.80 4.91 -21.60
N LEU A 23 -8.84 4.67 -20.72
CA LEU A 23 -8.33 3.31 -20.44
C LEU A 23 -9.37 2.38 -19.80
N ALA A 24 -10.38 2.88 -19.08
CA ALA A 24 -11.37 2.00 -18.43
C ALA A 24 -12.15 1.14 -19.43
N ARG A 25 -12.45 1.69 -20.62
CA ARG A 25 -13.16 0.95 -21.68
C ARG A 25 -12.23 0.06 -22.49
N ARG A 26 -10.99 0.50 -22.69
CA ARG A 26 -10.01 -0.17 -23.55
C ARG A 26 -9.30 -1.33 -22.85
N GLU A 27 -8.88 -1.11 -21.61
CA GLU A 27 -8.10 -2.03 -20.79
C GLU A 27 -8.78 -2.25 -19.42
N PRO A 28 -9.93 -2.95 -19.38
CA PRO A 28 -10.75 -3.08 -18.18
C PRO A 28 -10.02 -3.81 -17.03
N TRP A 29 -9.11 -4.73 -17.35
CA TRP A 29 -8.31 -5.42 -16.33
C TRP A 29 -7.29 -4.49 -15.68
N LEU A 30 -6.61 -3.66 -16.47
CA LEU A 30 -5.68 -2.66 -15.93
C LEU A 30 -6.45 -1.68 -15.03
N ALA A 31 -7.61 -1.22 -15.48
CA ALA A 31 -8.51 -0.36 -14.71
C ALA A 31 -8.96 -1.03 -13.40
N LEU A 32 -9.38 -2.29 -13.44
CA LEU A 32 -9.81 -3.04 -12.26
C LEU A 32 -8.70 -3.13 -11.21
N PHE A 33 -7.49 -3.57 -11.59
CA PHE A 33 -6.39 -3.71 -10.64
C PHE A 33 -5.90 -2.35 -10.13
N TRP A 34 -5.90 -1.31 -10.97
CA TRP A 34 -5.60 0.05 -10.53
C TRP A 34 -6.62 0.51 -9.49
N PHE A 35 -7.92 0.32 -9.77
CA PHE A 35 -9.00 0.69 -8.87
C PHE A 35 -8.91 -0.03 -7.53
N LEU A 36 -8.75 -1.35 -7.53
CA LEU A 36 -8.54 -2.14 -6.32
C LEU A 36 -7.30 -1.66 -5.54
N GLY A 37 -6.23 -1.29 -6.24
CA GLY A 37 -5.05 -0.66 -5.62
C GLY A 37 -5.36 0.67 -4.94
N ILE A 38 -6.16 1.54 -5.57
CA ILE A 38 -6.61 2.81 -4.97
C ILE A 38 -7.46 2.55 -3.73
N LEU A 39 -8.44 1.63 -3.81
CA LEU A 39 -9.29 1.31 -2.67
C LEU A 39 -8.47 0.77 -1.50
N SER A 40 -7.44 -0.03 -1.81
CA SER A 40 -6.53 -0.58 -0.79
C SER A 40 -5.72 0.53 -0.13
N LEU A 41 -5.25 1.51 -0.90
CA LEU A 41 -4.52 2.67 -0.37
C LEU A 41 -5.44 3.61 0.42
N ALA A 42 -6.69 3.78 -0.03
CA ALA A 42 -7.72 4.56 0.65
C ALA A 42 -8.13 3.93 1.98
N GLY A 43 -8.00 2.61 2.10
CA GLY A 43 -8.42 1.85 3.27
C GLY A 43 -9.92 1.67 3.30
N ILE A 44 -10.51 1.21 2.20
CA ILE A 44 -11.93 0.81 2.18
C ILE A 44 -12.04 -0.65 2.66
N PRO A 45 -12.98 -1.00 3.57
CA PRO A 45 -13.24 -2.40 3.94
C PRO A 45 -13.63 -3.18 2.67
N PRO A 46 -13.10 -4.39 2.37
CA PRO A 46 -12.33 -5.37 3.18
C PRO A 46 -10.81 -5.42 2.89
N LEU A 47 -10.19 -4.30 2.51
CA LEU A 47 -8.80 -4.28 2.03
C LEU A 47 -7.79 -4.09 3.17
N SER A 48 -6.56 -4.60 2.98
CA SER A 48 -5.50 -4.58 4.00
C SER A 48 -5.21 -3.19 4.59
N GLY A 49 -5.26 -2.15 3.76
CA GLY A 49 -5.00 -0.77 4.19
C GLY A 49 -6.08 -0.18 5.11
N PHE A 50 -7.27 -0.78 5.18
CA PHE A 50 -8.29 -0.39 6.16
C PHE A 50 -7.89 -0.84 7.56
N ILE A 51 -7.45 -2.10 7.71
CA ILE A 51 -7.14 -2.72 9.01
C ILE A 51 -6.02 -1.94 9.73
N GLY A 52 -4.93 -1.65 9.02
CA GLY A 52 -3.82 -0.89 9.59
C GLY A 52 -4.22 0.52 10.05
N LYS A 53 -5.02 1.23 9.23
CA LYS A 53 -5.53 2.55 9.61
C LYS A 53 -6.51 2.50 10.77
N LEU A 54 -7.41 1.51 10.78
CA LEU A 54 -8.40 1.37 11.84
C LEU A 54 -7.72 1.18 13.19
N ILE A 55 -6.72 0.29 13.28
CA ILE A 55 -5.95 0.05 14.50
C ILE A 55 -5.23 1.34 14.94
N LEU A 56 -4.57 2.04 14.02
CA LEU A 56 -3.90 3.31 14.33
C LEU A 56 -4.85 4.38 14.86
N LEU A 57 -6.02 4.54 14.24
CA LEU A 57 -7.03 5.50 14.67
C LEU A 57 -7.66 5.11 16.02
N GLN A 58 -7.94 3.82 16.23
CA GLN A 58 -8.46 3.31 17.51
C GLN A 58 -7.46 3.57 18.64
N VAL A 59 -6.19 3.28 18.42
CA VAL A 59 -5.12 3.51 19.40
C VAL A 59 -4.98 5.02 19.66
N GLY A 60 -4.96 5.85 18.63
CA GLY A 60 -4.88 7.30 18.78
C GLY A 60 -6.02 7.90 19.61
N VAL A 61 -7.27 7.46 19.38
CA VAL A 61 -8.41 7.87 20.21
C VAL A 61 -8.26 7.35 21.64
N SER A 62 -7.85 6.10 21.84
CA SER A 62 -7.69 5.51 23.17
C SER A 62 -6.62 6.21 24.02
N GLN A 63 -5.57 6.75 23.38
CA GLN A 63 -4.53 7.53 24.03
C GLN A 63 -4.87 9.02 24.14
N GLN A 64 -6.09 9.43 23.77
CA GLN A 64 -6.57 10.82 23.78
C GLN A 64 -5.79 11.76 22.84
N GLU A 65 -5.07 11.19 21.86
CA GLU A 65 -4.29 11.91 20.86
C GLU A 65 -5.17 12.35 19.67
N TYR A 66 -6.17 13.17 19.95
CA TYR A 66 -7.20 13.55 18.98
C TYR A 66 -6.66 14.33 17.78
N LEU A 67 -5.67 15.20 18.00
CA LEU A 67 -5.08 16.01 16.92
C LEU A 67 -4.37 15.11 15.91
N ILE A 68 -3.50 14.22 16.39
CA ILE A 68 -2.74 13.28 15.55
C ILE A 68 -3.70 12.35 14.81
N THR A 69 -4.71 11.84 15.52
CA THR A 69 -5.76 10.98 14.94
C THR A 69 -6.52 11.70 13.83
N ALA A 70 -6.93 12.94 14.04
CA ALA A 70 -7.66 13.74 13.05
C ALA A 70 -6.79 14.02 11.81
N VAL A 71 -5.51 14.35 12.00
CA VAL A 71 -4.55 14.55 10.90
C VAL A 71 -4.34 13.26 10.12
N ALA A 72 -4.19 12.11 10.79
CA ALA A 72 -4.06 10.81 10.14
C ALA A 72 -5.31 10.45 9.31
N ALA A 73 -6.50 10.69 9.85
CA ALA A 73 -7.75 10.51 9.10
C ALA A 73 -7.87 11.47 7.90
N GLY A 74 -7.54 12.75 8.09
CA GLY A 74 -7.59 13.77 7.05
C GLY A 74 -6.62 13.51 5.90
N THR A 75 -5.38 13.12 6.20
CA THR A 75 -4.37 12.76 5.20
C THR A 75 -4.79 11.53 4.37
N SER A 76 -5.49 10.57 4.98
CA SER A 76 -6.08 9.44 4.26
C SER A 76 -7.13 9.88 3.23
N ILE A 77 -8.02 10.81 3.60
CA ILE A 77 -9.03 11.38 2.70
C ILE A 77 -8.35 12.13 1.55
N LEU A 78 -7.36 12.98 1.85
CA LEU A 78 -6.60 13.71 0.83
C LEU A 78 -5.89 12.77 -0.14
N THR A 79 -5.27 11.69 0.37
CA THR A 79 -4.61 10.67 -0.45
C THR A 79 -5.60 10.00 -1.38
N PHE A 80 -6.78 9.62 -0.87
CA PHE A 80 -7.82 9.03 -1.70
C PHE A 80 -8.30 9.99 -2.79
N PHE A 81 -8.51 11.26 -2.44
CA PHE A 81 -8.88 12.29 -3.42
C PHE A 81 -7.82 12.46 -4.52
N SER A 82 -6.53 12.49 -4.18
CA SER A 82 -5.44 12.55 -5.16
C SER A 82 -5.47 11.36 -6.11
N MET A 83 -5.74 10.16 -5.61
CA MET A 83 -5.81 8.95 -6.43
C MET A 83 -7.06 8.92 -7.33
N LEU A 84 -8.20 9.41 -6.84
CA LEU A 84 -9.41 9.58 -7.63
C LEU A 84 -9.22 10.58 -8.77
N LYS A 85 -8.39 11.62 -8.57
CA LYS A 85 -8.01 12.53 -9.65
C LYS A 85 -7.27 11.78 -10.78
N ILE A 86 -6.31 10.92 -10.44
CA ILE A 86 -5.60 10.09 -11.43
C ILE A 86 -6.57 9.13 -12.13
N TRP A 87 -7.45 8.48 -11.37
CA TRP A 87 -8.50 7.62 -11.91
C TRP A 87 -9.33 8.36 -12.97
N ASN A 88 -9.81 9.55 -12.65
CA ASN A 88 -10.63 10.33 -13.55
C ASN A 88 -9.89 10.75 -14.82
N GLU A 89 -8.65 11.23 -14.71
CA GLU A 89 -7.87 11.66 -15.87
C GLU A 89 -7.49 10.50 -16.80
N VAL A 90 -6.98 9.38 -16.24
CA VAL A 90 -6.40 8.28 -17.03
C VAL A 90 -7.46 7.29 -17.50
N PHE A 91 -8.44 6.97 -16.65
CA PHE A 91 -9.35 5.86 -16.91
C PHE A 91 -10.72 6.31 -17.37
N TRP A 92 -11.29 7.35 -16.74
CA TRP A 92 -12.70 7.71 -16.91
C TRP A 92 -12.95 8.73 -18.02
N LYS A 93 -12.12 9.76 -18.12
CA LYS A 93 -12.25 10.79 -19.16
C LYS A 93 -12.09 10.19 -20.55
N LYS A 94 -12.72 10.82 -21.54
CA LYS A 94 -12.45 10.48 -22.95
C LYS A 94 -11.04 10.91 -23.30
N SER A 95 -10.35 10.06 -24.06
CA SER A 95 -9.06 10.43 -24.63
C SER A 95 -9.21 11.54 -25.66
N TYR A 96 -8.17 12.36 -25.78
CA TYR A 96 -8.01 13.28 -26.91
C TYR A 96 -7.52 12.55 -28.17
N GLU A 97 -6.85 11.40 -28.01
CA GLU A 97 -6.33 10.59 -29.12
C GLU A 97 -7.14 9.30 -29.31
N ASP A 98 -7.01 8.64 -30.46
CA ASP A 98 -7.71 7.39 -30.73
C ASP A 98 -7.07 6.23 -29.93
N VAL A 99 -7.64 5.94 -28.76
CA VAL A 99 -7.22 4.85 -27.86
C VAL A 99 -7.21 3.47 -28.51
N ASN A 100 -7.87 3.28 -29.66
CA ASN A 100 -7.85 2.01 -30.38
C ASN A 100 -6.52 1.75 -31.09
N ARG A 101 -5.73 2.81 -31.35
CA ARG A 101 -4.40 2.72 -31.97
C ARG A 101 -3.30 2.37 -30.97
N LEU A 102 -3.58 2.48 -29.67
CA LEU A 102 -2.62 2.15 -28.62
C LEU A 102 -2.38 0.63 -28.56
N PRO A 103 -1.12 0.21 -28.29
CA PRO A 103 -0.81 -1.19 -28.07
C PRO A 103 -1.56 -1.71 -26.83
N ARG A 104 -2.03 -2.95 -26.89
CA ARG A 104 -2.66 -3.58 -25.72
C ARG A 104 -1.63 -3.90 -24.64
N VAL A 105 -2.09 -3.85 -23.39
CA VAL A 105 -1.26 -4.20 -22.24
C VAL A 105 -0.90 -5.68 -22.31
N ARG A 106 0.40 -5.98 -22.31
CA ARG A 106 0.87 -7.37 -22.27
C ARG A 106 0.65 -7.94 -20.87
N PHE A 107 0.19 -9.19 -20.80
CA PHE A 107 -0.06 -9.87 -19.52
C PHE A 107 1.20 -9.88 -18.62
N GLY A 108 2.39 -10.10 -19.19
CA GLY A 108 3.64 -10.07 -18.42
C GLY A 108 3.96 -8.73 -17.76
N LEU A 109 3.41 -7.62 -18.28
CA LEU A 109 3.56 -6.29 -17.70
C LEU A 109 2.53 -6.03 -16.58
N LEU A 110 1.33 -6.58 -16.71
CA LEU A 110 0.26 -6.46 -15.72
C LEU A 110 0.43 -7.43 -14.55
N ALA A 111 1.01 -8.61 -14.79
CA ALA A 111 1.04 -9.72 -13.84
C ALA A 111 1.67 -9.37 -12.47
N PRO A 112 2.82 -8.68 -12.37
CA PRO A 112 3.38 -8.32 -11.07
C PRO A 112 2.45 -7.39 -10.29
N GLY A 113 1.86 -6.39 -10.97
CA GLY A 113 0.92 -5.46 -10.36
C GLY A 113 -0.36 -6.15 -9.89
N ALA A 114 -0.92 -7.03 -10.72
CA ALA A 114 -2.10 -7.82 -10.39
C ALA A 114 -1.83 -8.76 -9.20
N ALA A 115 -0.70 -9.46 -9.18
CA ALA A 115 -0.31 -10.35 -8.08
C ALA A 115 -0.23 -9.60 -6.74
N LEU A 116 0.38 -8.41 -6.72
CA LEU A 116 0.47 -7.58 -5.52
C LEU A 116 -0.90 -7.06 -5.06
N VAL A 117 -1.79 -6.71 -5.99
CA VAL A 117 -3.16 -6.28 -5.64
C VAL A 117 -3.95 -7.45 -5.05
N ILE A 118 -3.87 -8.63 -5.66
CA ILE A 118 -4.51 -9.85 -5.16
C ILE A 118 -3.98 -10.20 -3.77
N LEU A 119 -2.67 -10.14 -3.57
CA LEU A 119 -2.06 -10.34 -2.26
C LEU A 119 -2.59 -9.32 -1.24
N SER A 120 -2.68 -8.04 -1.62
CA SER A 120 -3.22 -6.99 -0.74
C SER A 120 -4.66 -7.25 -0.33
N VAL A 121 -5.50 -7.74 -1.26
CA VAL A 121 -6.88 -8.14 -0.98
C VAL A 121 -6.89 -9.34 -0.03
N ALA A 122 -6.07 -10.35 -0.30
CA ALA A 122 -5.96 -11.55 0.53
C ALA A 122 -5.53 -11.21 1.97
N LEU A 123 -4.57 -10.30 2.14
CA LEU A 123 -4.15 -9.80 3.45
C LEU A 123 -5.29 -9.10 4.21
N GLY A 124 -6.16 -8.37 3.50
CA GLY A 124 -7.34 -7.74 4.09
C GLY A 124 -8.39 -8.75 4.55
N LEU A 125 -8.64 -9.78 3.73
CA LEU A 125 -9.59 -10.85 4.06
C LEU A 125 -9.09 -11.77 5.18
N LEU A 126 -7.79 -12.06 5.20
CA LEU A 126 -7.13 -12.91 6.19
C LEU A 126 -6.54 -12.08 7.34
N ALA A 127 -7.10 -10.91 7.65
CA ALA A 127 -6.50 -9.97 8.60
C ALA A 127 -6.23 -10.57 9.98
N GLY A 128 -7.05 -11.49 10.47
CA GLY A 128 -6.91 -12.12 11.81
C GLY A 128 -5.50 -12.64 12.11
N PRO A 129 -5.03 -13.71 11.44
CA PRO A 129 -3.69 -14.27 11.69
C PRO A 129 -2.56 -13.27 11.43
N PHE A 130 -2.71 -12.38 10.43
CA PHE A 130 -1.70 -11.37 10.15
C PHE A 130 -1.60 -10.32 11.26
N VAL A 131 -2.72 -9.88 11.84
CA VAL A 131 -2.72 -8.93 12.95
C VAL A 131 -2.07 -9.56 14.18
N GLU A 132 -2.38 -10.82 14.50
CA GLU A 132 -1.76 -11.54 15.62
C GLU A 132 -0.23 -11.61 15.49
N TYR A 133 0.27 -11.99 14.31
CA TYR A 133 1.71 -12.00 14.04
C TYR A 133 2.34 -10.62 14.17
N ASN A 134 1.68 -9.57 13.66
CA ASN A 134 2.14 -8.19 13.79
C ASN A 134 2.15 -7.71 15.26
N THR A 135 1.21 -8.15 16.09
CA THR A 135 1.20 -7.81 17.52
C THR A 135 2.39 -8.41 18.25
N ILE A 136 2.74 -9.67 17.96
CA ILE A 136 3.92 -10.33 18.54
C ILE A 136 5.20 -9.58 18.12
N ALA A 137 5.35 -9.31 16.82
CA ALA A 137 6.49 -8.56 16.29
C ALA A 137 6.56 -7.15 16.89
N GLY A 138 5.42 -6.48 17.07
CA GLY A 138 5.33 -5.16 17.71
C GLY A 138 5.80 -5.19 19.16
N GLN A 139 5.39 -6.19 19.95
CA GLN A 139 5.85 -6.35 21.33
C GLN A 139 7.36 -6.59 21.40
N GLN A 140 7.91 -7.42 20.51
CA GLN A 140 9.35 -7.66 20.42
C GLN A 140 10.13 -6.39 20.05
N ALA A 141 9.56 -5.51 19.22
CA ALA A 141 10.21 -4.25 18.86
C ALA A 141 10.33 -3.27 20.04
N PHE A 142 9.41 -3.32 21.01
CA PHE A 142 9.48 -2.51 22.23
C PHE A 142 10.28 -3.18 23.37
N ASP A 143 10.37 -4.51 23.38
CA ASP A 143 11.12 -5.26 24.39
C ASP A 143 12.64 -5.30 24.08
N ARG A 144 13.28 -4.17 24.36
CA ARG A 144 14.73 -4.03 24.21
C ARG A 144 15.51 -4.95 25.15
N ALA A 145 14.99 -5.27 26.33
CA ALA A 145 15.69 -6.09 27.32
C ALA A 145 15.85 -7.52 26.83
N THR A 146 14.76 -8.13 26.34
CA THR A 146 14.78 -9.48 25.75
C THR A 146 15.61 -9.53 24.46
N TYR A 147 15.60 -8.46 23.65
CA TYR A 147 16.48 -8.38 22.49
C TYR A 147 17.97 -8.38 22.88
N ILE A 148 18.36 -7.58 23.88
CA ILE A 148 19.74 -7.52 24.37
C ILE A 148 20.18 -8.87 24.93
N THR A 149 19.35 -9.55 25.73
CA THR A 149 19.70 -10.86 26.29
C THR A 149 19.75 -11.96 25.22
N ALA A 150 18.89 -11.90 24.20
CA ALA A 150 18.94 -12.85 23.08
C ALA A 150 20.21 -12.70 22.23
N VAL A 151 20.71 -11.47 22.02
CA VAL A 151 21.92 -11.21 21.22
C VAL A 151 23.20 -11.39 22.03
N CYS A 152 23.21 -10.93 23.28
CA CYS A 152 24.42 -10.82 24.10
C CYS A 152 24.51 -11.84 25.24
N GLY A 153 23.49 -12.68 25.43
CA GLY A 153 23.41 -13.62 26.54
C GLY A 153 23.01 -12.96 27.87
N ALA A 154 22.86 -13.78 28.91
CA ALA A 154 22.44 -13.34 30.24
C ALA A 154 23.41 -12.34 30.91
N ASP A 155 24.68 -12.38 30.50
CA ASP A 155 25.76 -11.54 31.07
C ASP A 155 25.84 -10.13 30.43
N GLY A 156 25.01 -9.87 29.41
CA GLY A 156 24.93 -8.58 28.73
C GLY A 156 26.04 -8.31 27.70
N CYS A 157 25.84 -7.29 26.86
CA CYS A 157 26.75 -7.00 25.74
C CYS A 157 28.14 -6.53 26.17
N GLU A 158 28.29 -6.05 27.41
CA GLU A 158 29.57 -5.65 27.99
C GLU A 158 30.55 -6.82 28.06
N ALA A 159 30.06 -8.02 28.42
CA ALA A 159 30.85 -9.24 28.50
C ALA A 159 31.29 -9.71 27.10
N VAL A 160 30.37 -9.66 26.12
CA VAL A 160 30.65 -9.99 24.72
C VAL A 160 31.69 -9.03 24.12
N TYR A 161 31.56 -7.73 24.37
CA TYR A 161 32.52 -6.73 23.88
C TYR A 161 33.92 -6.95 24.47
N ARG A 162 34.03 -7.21 25.78
CA ARG A 162 35.33 -7.50 26.42
C ARG A 162 35.97 -8.80 25.91
N ALA A 163 35.17 -9.79 25.52
CA ALA A 163 35.68 -11.03 24.94
C ALA A 163 36.16 -10.83 23.49
N ALA A 164 35.53 -9.94 22.72
CA ALA A 164 35.87 -9.70 21.32
C ALA A 164 37.09 -8.77 21.11
N VAL A 165 37.44 -7.96 22.10
CA VAL A 165 38.56 -6.98 22.04
C VAL A 165 39.87 -7.55 22.64
N LYS A 166 39.83 -8.76 23.22
CA LYS A 166 41.02 -9.51 23.63
C LYS A 166 41.55 -10.38 22.50
#